data_AF-A0A1W9WTD8-F1
#
_entry.id   AF-A0A1W9WTD8-F1
#
_cell.length_a   1.000
_cell.length_b   1.000
_cell.length_c   1.000
_cell.angle_alpha   90.00
_cell.angle_beta   90.00
_cell.angle_gamma   90.00
#
_symmetry.space_group_name_H-M   'P 1'
#
loop_
_entity.id
_entity.type
_entity.pdbx_description
1 polymer ?
#
loop_
_entity_poly.entity_id
_entity_poly.type
_entity_poly.pdbx_seq_one_letter_code
_entity_poly.pdbx_strand_id
1 'polypeptide(L)'
;MTCNCLTQVTRDVKRIENCGMYVDLIKTSRGVVRMGSMPDISKFLTLHGFREEIVVVPDWEGSMAGDNHTGEEFVLWQAQVKGGIRKHYVGKSVNLSQMYYNLNDTFSYFFDPKRISIMKKRWLDNWFKGHIAAPIYENGPLKIDFGKGNIVLSDHGKVLYDRLEFTPSQNPDSQIEKVLAKVPTDSKPRQALEIKAVGTGNGFVGTVASFIVRFYKQVIWIDPCGFPAHTLARHGVHWDDITHILITHNHEDHIQGFSACLKRAEYTKTPLNLITASSIYGQLKKQFTPFCPGFNALVNFIPLSPGTLLELDSIQINSRWNHHFLPYGTLGLRISANGKTLGFSGDTKLDATINGVLKREELLPQWFAHCDLIFHEVDFDNPASVHTHWKQVELLQQEISGKVLVYHTPFLANAPLPLVQEGKTYCLE
;
A
#
# COMPACT_ATOMS: atom_id res chain seq x y z
N MET A 1 -18.91 -7.36 5.83
CA MET A 1 -18.62 -6.13 5.05
C MET A 1 -18.14 -5.08 6.04
N THR A 2 -16.92 -4.61 5.88
CA THR A 2 -16.43 -3.41 6.57
C THR A 2 -16.92 -2.22 5.77
N CYS A 3 -18.01 -1.60 6.20
CA CYS A 3 -18.48 -0.36 5.61
C CYS A 3 -17.72 0.79 6.25
N ASN A 4 -17.06 1.60 5.43
CA ASN A 4 -16.58 2.91 5.89
C ASN A 4 -17.79 3.70 6.35
N CYS A 5 -17.69 4.34 7.51
CA CYS A 5 -18.76 5.13 8.06
C CYS A 5 -18.42 6.61 7.94
N LEU A 6 -19.25 7.36 7.21
CA LEU A 6 -19.23 8.81 7.23
C LEU A 6 -20.21 9.28 8.31
N THR A 7 -19.69 9.79 9.42
CA THR A 7 -20.50 10.27 10.55
C THR A 7 -20.39 11.79 10.69
N GLN A 8 -21.51 12.47 10.93
CA GLN A 8 -21.50 13.87 11.33
C GLN A 8 -21.26 13.94 12.85
N VAL A 9 -20.08 14.41 13.28
CA VAL A 9 -19.71 14.46 14.71
C VAL A 9 -20.25 15.74 15.36
N THR A 10 -20.06 16.87 14.69
CA THR A 10 -20.68 18.16 15.04
C THR A 10 -21.20 18.82 13.78
N ARG A 11 -21.82 20.00 13.86
CA ARG A 11 -22.24 20.75 12.66
C ARG A 11 -21.08 21.01 11.69
N ASP A 12 -19.86 21.20 12.22
CA ASP A 12 -18.70 21.64 11.44
C ASP A 12 -17.70 20.50 11.18
N VAL A 13 -17.85 19.35 11.84
CA VAL A 13 -16.92 18.21 11.76
C VAL A 13 -17.64 16.96 11.26
N LYS A 14 -17.11 16.36 10.19
CA LYS A 14 -17.46 15.02 9.71
C LYS A 14 -16.29 14.08 9.93
N ARG A 15 -16.57 12.82 10.25
CA ARG A 15 -15.57 11.76 10.43
C ARG A 15 -15.75 10.69 9.37
N ILE A 16 -14.67 10.32 8.70
CA ILE A 16 -14.58 9.07 7.95
C ILE A 16 -13.89 8.07 8.87
N GLU A 17 -14.60 7.02 9.27
CA GLU A 17 -14.05 5.93 10.10
C GLU A 17 -14.03 4.63 9.30
N ASN A 18 -12.92 3.90 9.41
CA ASN A 18 -12.78 2.56 8.84
C ASN A 18 -11.86 1.69 9.69
N CYS A 19 -12.35 0.52 10.11
CA CYS A 19 -11.55 -0.54 10.72
C CYS A 19 -10.66 -0.10 11.91
N GLY A 20 -11.12 0.85 12.72
CA GLY A 20 -10.39 1.39 13.88
C GLY A 20 -9.49 2.59 13.58
N MET A 21 -9.41 3.02 12.32
CA MET A 21 -8.76 4.27 11.89
C MET A 21 -9.82 5.31 11.53
N TYR A 22 -9.44 6.58 11.57
CA TYR A 22 -10.33 7.66 11.17
C TYR A 22 -9.54 8.86 10.64
N VAL A 23 -10.23 9.69 9.84
CA VAL A 23 -9.85 11.08 9.58
C VAL A 23 -11.04 11.99 9.83
N ASP A 24 -10.76 13.22 10.24
CA ASP A 24 -11.77 14.24 10.42
C ASP A 24 -11.69 15.30 9.32
N LEU A 25 -12.86 15.71 8.83
CA LEU A 25 -13.07 16.74 7.83
C LEU A 25 -13.79 17.91 8.50
N ILE A 26 -13.09 19.03 8.63
CA ILE A 26 -13.55 20.22 9.33
C ILE A 26 -13.90 21.29 8.31
N LYS A 27 -15.16 21.74 8.31
CA LYS A 27 -15.63 22.82 7.45
C LYS A 27 -15.22 24.17 8.02
N THR A 28 -14.60 25.01 7.21
CA THR A 28 -14.13 26.35 7.58
C THR A 28 -14.50 27.39 6.51
N SER A 29 -14.28 28.67 6.79
CA SER A 29 -14.35 29.79 5.87
C SER A 29 -13.30 29.74 4.75
N ARG A 30 -12.26 28.91 4.90
CA ARG A 30 -11.17 28.70 3.94
C ARG A 30 -11.27 27.38 3.16
N GLY A 31 -12.38 26.66 3.29
CA GLY A 31 -12.59 25.35 2.69
C GLY A 31 -12.65 24.24 3.74
N VAL A 32 -12.39 23.01 3.30
CA VAL A 32 -12.34 21.83 4.16
C VAL A 32 -10.90 21.57 4.58
N VAL A 33 -10.71 21.43 5.89
CA VAL A 33 -9.46 21.00 6.51
C VAL A 33 -9.58 19.52 6.85
N ARG A 34 -8.67 18.68 6.34
CA ARG A 34 -8.55 17.28 6.74
C ARG A 34 -7.52 17.12 7.85
N MET A 35 -7.85 16.42 8.92
CA MET A 35 -6.94 16.06 10.00
C MET A 35 -6.34 14.66 9.78
N GLY A 36 -5.03 14.59 9.53
CA GLY A 36 -4.30 13.35 9.35
C GLY A 36 -4.56 12.63 8.03
N SER A 37 -3.98 11.45 7.89
CA SER A 37 -4.21 10.48 6.81
C SER A 37 -4.63 9.13 7.38
N MET A 38 -4.93 8.17 6.51
CA MET A 38 -5.04 6.74 6.83
C MET A 38 -4.92 5.91 5.54
N PRO A 39 -4.66 4.59 5.62
CA PRO A 39 -4.74 3.70 4.47
C PRO A 39 -6.02 3.91 3.66
N ASP A 40 -5.91 3.87 2.33
CA ASP A 40 -7.03 4.05 1.38
C ASP A 40 -7.80 5.38 1.49
N ILE A 41 -7.25 6.42 2.15
CA ILE A 41 -7.96 7.71 2.29
C ILE A 41 -8.38 8.31 0.95
N SER A 42 -7.55 8.20 -0.09
CA SER A 42 -7.87 8.67 -1.46
C SER A 42 -9.17 8.05 -1.99
N LYS A 43 -9.40 6.77 -1.72
CA LYS A 43 -10.59 6.02 -2.16
C LYS A 43 -11.82 6.53 -1.43
N PHE A 44 -11.73 6.79 -0.12
CA PHE A 44 -12.86 7.30 0.66
C PHE A 44 -13.23 8.74 0.29
N LEU A 45 -12.23 9.61 0.09
CA LEU A 45 -12.47 10.97 -0.37
C LEU A 45 -13.19 10.96 -1.72
N THR A 46 -12.74 10.12 -2.65
CA THR A 46 -13.37 9.95 -3.97
C THR A 46 -14.79 9.43 -3.86
N LEU A 47 -15.00 8.35 -3.10
CA LEU A 47 -16.30 7.70 -2.94
C LEU A 47 -17.35 8.66 -2.37
N HIS A 48 -16.94 9.53 -1.45
CA HIS A 48 -17.83 10.50 -0.81
C HIS A 48 -17.82 11.88 -1.46
N GLY A 49 -17.09 12.07 -2.56
CA GLY A 49 -17.00 13.34 -3.27
C GLY A 49 -16.40 14.48 -2.44
N PHE A 50 -15.53 14.16 -1.49
CA PHE A 50 -14.83 15.17 -0.71
C PHE A 50 -13.64 15.73 -1.46
N ARG A 51 -13.39 17.00 -1.20
CA ARG A 51 -12.21 17.72 -1.64
C ARG A 51 -11.73 18.57 -0.48
N GLU A 52 -10.47 18.41 -0.16
CA GLU A 52 -9.78 19.14 0.88
C GLU A 52 -8.78 20.14 0.31
N GLU A 53 -8.78 21.35 0.86
CA GLU A 53 -7.84 22.42 0.52
C GLU A 53 -6.60 22.37 1.41
N ILE A 54 -6.78 21.97 2.66
CA ILE A 54 -5.75 21.95 3.70
C ILE A 54 -5.71 20.56 4.34
N VAL A 55 -4.52 20.00 4.48
CA VAL A 55 -4.25 18.75 5.18
C VAL A 55 -3.37 19.05 6.38
N VAL A 56 -3.86 18.74 7.58
CA VAL A 56 -3.11 18.88 8.82
C VAL A 56 -2.34 17.59 9.07
N VAL A 57 -1.04 17.72 9.31
CA VAL A 57 -0.09 16.62 9.43
C VAL A 57 0.30 16.52 10.92
N PRO A 58 -0.40 15.68 11.69
CA PRO A 58 -0.11 15.49 13.11
C PRO A 58 1.23 14.76 13.31
N ASP A 59 1.60 14.54 14.57
CA ASP A 59 2.69 13.61 14.89
C ASP A 59 2.33 12.20 14.39
N TRP A 60 3.35 11.43 13.98
CA TRP A 60 3.13 10.10 13.43
C TRP A 60 2.68 9.13 14.52
N GLU A 61 1.47 8.63 14.35
CA GLU A 61 0.82 7.69 15.25
C GLU A 61 0.31 6.49 14.45
N GLY A 62 0.20 5.35 15.12
CA GLY A 62 -0.28 4.13 14.52
C GLY A 62 -0.53 3.03 15.54
N SER A 63 -1.29 2.05 15.10
CA SER A 63 -1.83 0.95 15.88
C SER A 63 -1.84 -0.32 15.02
N MET A 64 -2.34 -1.44 15.54
CA MET A 64 -2.60 -2.64 14.74
C MET A 64 -3.69 -2.44 13.67
N ALA A 65 -4.37 -1.29 13.64
CA ALA A 65 -5.33 -0.94 12.59
C ALA A 65 -4.69 -0.23 11.38
N GLY A 66 -3.51 0.39 11.56
CA GLY A 66 -2.85 1.23 10.54
C GLY A 66 -2.13 2.42 11.16
N ASP A 67 -1.76 3.39 10.34
CA ASP A 67 -1.12 4.63 10.75
C ASP A 67 -1.76 5.88 10.12
N ASN A 68 -1.41 7.05 10.63
CA ASN A 68 -1.98 8.32 10.19
C ASN A 68 -1.16 9.08 9.12
N HIS A 69 -0.20 8.42 8.46
CA HIS A 69 0.70 8.99 7.45
C HIS A 69 0.61 8.31 6.08
N THR A 70 0.31 7.01 6.03
CA THR A 70 0.11 6.29 4.76
C THR A 70 -1.21 6.68 4.09
N GLY A 71 -1.31 6.44 2.78
CA GLY A 71 -2.46 6.72 1.92
C GLY A 71 -2.37 8.06 1.16
N GLU A 72 -1.42 8.93 1.52
CA GLU A 72 -1.29 10.26 0.93
C GLU A 72 -0.66 10.23 -0.46
N GLU A 73 0.13 9.20 -0.79
CA GLU A 73 0.69 9.01 -2.12
C GLU A 73 -0.42 8.98 -3.17
N PHE A 74 -1.49 8.22 -2.91
CA PHE A 74 -2.61 8.09 -3.84
C PHE A 74 -3.55 9.31 -3.85
N VAL A 75 -3.56 10.11 -2.78
CA VAL A 75 -4.23 11.43 -2.80
C VAL A 75 -3.55 12.35 -3.81
N LEU A 76 -2.22 12.30 -3.89
CA LEU A 76 -1.43 13.10 -4.81
C LEU A 76 -1.45 12.54 -6.23
N TRP A 77 -1.30 11.22 -6.41
CA TRP A 77 -1.44 10.59 -7.72
C TRP A 77 -2.81 10.82 -8.33
N GLN A 78 -3.87 10.80 -7.51
CA GLN A 78 -5.20 11.10 -8.01
C GLN A 78 -5.30 12.53 -8.53
N ALA A 79 -4.70 13.51 -7.84
CA ALA A 79 -4.65 14.88 -8.32
C ALA A 79 -3.82 15.00 -9.63
N GLN A 80 -2.72 14.25 -9.73
CA GLN A 80 -1.87 14.21 -10.92
C GLN A 80 -2.56 13.60 -12.15
N VAL A 81 -3.34 12.53 -11.97
CA VAL A 81 -3.95 11.78 -13.07
C VAL A 81 -5.33 12.33 -13.43
N LYS A 82 -6.16 12.65 -12.44
CA LYS A 82 -7.56 13.07 -12.64
C LYS A 82 -7.75 14.59 -12.56
N GLY A 83 -6.67 15.33 -12.31
CA GLY A 83 -6.73 16.74 -11.97
C GLY A 83 -7.11 16.95 -10.50
N GLY A 84 -6.70 18.07 -9.95
CA GLY A 84 -6.98 18.44 -8.58
C GLY A 84 -6.48 19.85 -8.28
N ILE A 85 -6.55 20.24 -7.02
CA ILE A 85 -5.84 21.43 -6.54
C ILE A 85 -4.58 21.03 -5.80
N ARG A 86 -3.59 21.92 -5.87
CA ARG A 86 -2.44 21.87 -4.98
C ARG A 86 -2.93 22.04 -3.54
N LYS A 87 -2.59 21.06 -2.69
CA LYS A 87 -3.00 21.02 -1.29
C LYS A 87 -2.00 21.77 -0.41
N HIS A 88 -2.51 22.37 0.65
CA HIS A 88 -1.71 23.01 1.68
C HIS A 88 -1.53 22.03 2.84
N TYR A 89 -0.30 21.52 3.03
CA TYR A 89 0.03 20.66 4.14
C TYR A 89 0.53 21.49 5.31
N VAL A 90 -0.14 21.42 6.45
CA VAL A 90 0.15 22.22 7.64
C VAL A 90 0.61 21.28 8.76
N GLY A 91 1.77 21.54 9.35
CA GLY A 91 2.34 20.66 10.37
C GLY A 91 3.58 21.23 11.02
N LYS A 92 4.10 20.51 12.02
CA LYS A 92 5.44 20.77 12.54
C LYS A 92 6.47 20.51 11.43
N SER A 93 7.58 21.25 11.45
CA SER A 93 8.66 21.12 10.45
C SER A 93 9.12 19.66 10.26
N VAL A 94 9.27 18.91 11.35
CA VAL A 94 9.71 17.50 11.32
C VAL A 94 8.69 16.60 10.62
N ASN A 95 7.39 16.73 10.90
CA ASN A 95 6.35 15.89 10.30
C ASN A 95 6.18 16.19 8.80
N LEU A 96 6.21 17.47 8.42
CA LEU A 96 6.15 17.88 7.02
C LEU A 96 7.37 17.39 6.24
N SER A 97 8.56 17.51 6.82
CA SER A 97 9.80 17.04 6.21
C SER A 97 9.78 15.52 6.04
N GLN A 98 9.30 14.78 7.05
CA GLN A 98 9.20 13.32 7.00
C GLN A 98 8.21 12.85 5.93
N MET A 99 7.00 13.42 5.89
CA MET A 99 6.00 13.05 4.89
C MET A 99 6.46 13.44 3.48
N TYR A 100 7.01 14.65 3.29
CA TYR A 100 7.60 15.04 2.00
C TYR A 100 8.71 14.07 1.60
N TYR A 101 9.58 13.71 2.54
CA TYR A 101 10.65 12.75 2.31
C TYR A 101 10.09 11.40 1.85
N ASN A 102 9.12 10.84 2.57
CA ASN A 102 8.50 9.55 2.25
C ASN A 102 7.84 9.56 0.88
N LEU A 103 7.08 10.62 0.55
CA LEU A 103 6.43 10.77 -0.74
C LEU A 103 7.44 10.96 -1.88
N ASN A 104 8.50 11.73 -1.65
CA ASN A 104 9.51 12.02 -2.66
C ASN A 104 10.52 10.89 -2.86
N ASP A 105 10.67 10.00 -1.89
CA ASP A 105 11.68 8.95 -1.94
C ASP A 105 11.23 7.80 -2.84
N THR A 106 12.15 7.40 -3.71
CA THR A 106 11.86 6.46 -4.79
C THR A 106 13.05 5.54 -4.89
N PHE A 107 12.84 4.23 -5.09
CA PHE A 107 13.96 3.34 -5.37
C PHE A 107 14.08 3.09 -6.86
N SER A 108 15.18 3.53 -7.47
CA SER A 108 15.47 3.25 -8.88
C SER A 108 16.53 2.19 -9.01
N TYR A 109 16.34 1.28 -9.95
CA TYR A 109 17.37 0.31 -10.32
C TYR A 109 17.87 0.47 -11.77
N PHE A 110 17.18 1.29 -12.58
CA PHE A 110 17.59 1.55 -13.97
C PHE A 110 18.26 2.90 -14.20
N PHE A 111 18.15 3.81 -13.24
CA PHE A 111 18.63 5.17 -13.42
C PHE A 111 19.64 5.58 -12.37
N ASP A 112 20.67 6.26 -12.86
CA ASP A 112 21.55 7.07 -12.03
C ASP A 112 20.78 8.27 -11.42
N PRO A 113 21.32 8.89 -10.37
CA PRO A 113 20.70 10.05 -9.73
C PRO A 113 20.38 11.22 -10.68
N LYS A 114 21.16 11.42 -11.76
CA LYS A 114 20.93 12.51 -12.72
C LYS A 114 19.66 12.24 -13.53
N ARG A 115 19.50 11.04 -14.10
CA ARG A 115 18.30 10.65 -14.84
C ARG A 115 17.06 10.67 -13.94
N ILE A 116 17.18 10.17 -12.71
CA ILE A 116 16.12 10.27 -11.69
C ILE A 116 15.66 11.72 -11.50
N SER A 117 16.59 12.67 -11.35
CA SER A 117 16.24 14.07 -11.10
C SER A 117 15.51 14.75 -12.26
N ILE A 118 15.80 14.35 -13.50
CA ILE A 118 15.07 14.83 -14.69
C ILE A 118 13.63 14.33 -14.65
N MET A 119 13.46 13.06 -14.32
CA MET A 119 12.17 12.37 -14.31
C MET A 119 11.26 12.83 -13.17
N LYS A 120 11.82 13.01 -11.97
CA LYS A 120 11.07 13.48 -10.80
C LYS A 120 10.64 14.94 -10.90
N LYS A 121 11.20 15.72 -11.82
CA LYS A 121 11.17 17.18 -11.71
C LYS A 121 9.75 17.70 -11.53
N ARG A 122 9.48 18.20 -10.31
CA ARG A 122 8.27 18.92 -9.87
C ARG A 122 7.00 18.09 -9.67
N TRP A 123 7.01 16.76 -9.74
CA TRP A 123 5.75 16.02 -9.57
C TRP A 123 5.13 16.29 -8.19
N LEU A 124 5.92 16.16 -7.12
CA LEU A 124 5.45 16.39 -5.76
C LEU A 124 5.16 17.88 -5.50
N ASP A 125 6.05 18.77 -5.93
CA ASP A 125 5.90 20.23 -5.76
C ASP A 125 4.65 20.82 -6.45
N ASN A 126 4.13 20.16 -7.48
CA ASN A 126 2.90 20.56 -8.14
C ASN A 126 1.68 20.40 -7.22
N TRP A 127 1.70 19.42 -6.32
CA TRP A 127 0.53 19.01 -5.54
C TRP A 127 0.70 19.21 -4.04
N PHE A 128 1.94 19.24 -3.56
CA PHE A 128 2.31 19.39 -2.16
C PHE A 128 2.88 20.78 -1.87
N LYS A 129 2.21 21.54 -0.99
CA LYS A 129 2.75 22.79 -0.45
C LYS A 129 2.78 22.77 1.07
N GLY A 130 3.96 22.58 1.65
CA GLY A 130 4.16 22.58 3.10
C GLY A 130 4.09 23.98 3.72
N HIS A 131 3.47 24.09 4.89
CA HIS A 131 3.36 25.28 5.74
C HIS A 131 3.68 24.90 7.19
N ILE A 132 4.82 25.36 7.69
CA ILE A 132 5.22 25.07 9.06
C ILE A 132 4.33 25.85 10.03
N ALA A 133 3.72 25.14 10.99
CA ALA A 133 3.08 25.76 12.15
C ALA A 133 4.12 25.93 13.26
N ALA A 134 4.39 27.17 13.68
CA ALA A 134 5.40 27.47 14.70
C ALA A 134 4.94 28.54 15.71
N PRO A 135 4.07 28.19 16.68
CA PRO A 135 3.28 26.95 16.79
C PRO A 135 1.92 27.04 16.07
N ILE A 136 1.56 28.22 15.56
CA ILE A 136 0.27 28.49 14.94
C ILE A 136 0.48 28.71 13.45
N TYR A 137 -0.35 28.07 12.64
CA TYR A 137 -0.55 28.43 11.24
C TYR A 137 -1.78 29.31 11.11
N GLU A 138 -1.69 30.42 10.38
CA GLU A 138 -2.79 31.34 10.14
C GLU A 138 -3.05 31.51 8.64
N ASN A 139 -4.33 31.52 8.25
CA ASN A 139 -4.78 31.85 6.90
C ASN A 139 -6.05 32.71 6.96
N GLY A 140 -5.86 34.00 7.25
CA GLY A 140 -6.94 34.92 7.59
C GLY A 140 -7.64 34.51 8.89
N PRO A 141 -8.97 34.25 8.90
CA PRO A 141 -9.69 33.92 10.12
C PRO A 141 -9.42 32.49 10.65
N LEU A 142 -8.89 31.60 9.80
CA LEU A 142 -8.51 30.24 10.16
C LEU A 142 -7.17 30.23 10.92
N LYS A 143 -7.14 29.56 12.08
CA LYS A 143 -5.94 29.28 12.86
C LYS A 143 -5.85 27.79 13.20
N ILE A 144 -4.66 27.22 13.07
CA ILE A 144 -4.35 25.83 13.45
C ILE A 144 -3.17 25.87 14.42
N ASP A 145 -3.43 25.61 15.70
CA ASP A 145 -2.47 25.68 16.80
C ASP A 145 -1.96 24.28 17.15
N PHE A 146 -0.64 24.08 17.09
CA PHE A 146 0.07 22.84 17.48
C PHE A 146 0.65 22.91 18.91
N GLY A 147 0.16 23.82 19.74
CA GLY A 147 0.61 24.05 21.11
C GLY A 147 0.23 22.94 22.10
N LYS A 148 1.06 22.80 23.15
CA LYS A 148 0.77 21.95 24.33
C LYS A 148 0.49 20.46 24.04
N GLY A 149 1.01 19.93 22.94
CA GLY A 149 0.80 18.52 22.55
C GLY A 149 -0.60 18.23 22.02
N ASN A 150 -1.37 19.25 21.65
CA ASN A 150 -2.68 19.14 21.03
C ASN A 150 -2.69 19.84 19.67
N ILE A 151 -3.73 19.60 18.87
CA ILE A 151 -4.03 20.39 17.68
C ILE A 151 -5.43 20.98 17.82
N VAL A 152 -5.50 22.31 17.87
CA VAL A 152 -6.76 23.06 17.97
C VAL A 152 -6.95 23.88 16.71
N LEU A 153 -8.11 23.72 16.08
CA LEU A 153 -8.50 24.49 14.90
C LEU A 153 -9.61 25.46 15.29
N SER A 154 -9.39 26.73 14.98
CA SER A 154 -10.38 27.79 15.15
C SER A 154 -10.56 28.59 13.88
N ASP A 155 -11.76 29.14 13.69
CA ASP A 155 -12.10 29.97 12.56
C ASP A 155 -13.01 31.11 13.02
N HIS A 156 -12.71 32.35 12.62
CA HIS A 156 -13.37 33.56 13.12
C HIS A 156 -13.41 33.65 14.66
N GLY A 157 -12.35 33.16 15.33
CA GLY A 157 -12.24 33.14 16.78
C GLY A 157 -13.07 32.05 17.49
N LYS A 158 -13.83 31.24 16.76
CA LYS A 158 -14.56 30.08 17.31
C LYS A 158 -13.72 28.82 17.15
N VAL A 159 -13.53 28.05 18.21
CA VAL A 159 -12.95 26.70 18.13
C VAL A 159 -13.93 25.77 17.42
N LEU A 160 -13.48 25.16 16.33
CA LEU A 160 -14.27 24.21 15.54
C LEU A 160 -13.89 22.76 15.83
N TYR A 161 -12.64 22.53 16.23
CA TYR A 161 -12.09 21.20 16.46
C TYR A 161 -10.95 21.25 17.48
N ASP A 162 -10.97 20.30 18.42
CA ASP A 162 -9.91 20.02 19.38
C ASP A 162 -9.58 18.51 19.28
N ARG A 163 -8.34 18.18 18.91
CA ARG A 163 -7.97 16.78 18.63
C ARG A 163 -8.14 15.86 19.85
N LEU A 164 -7.87 16.33 21.05
CA LEU A 164 -8.02 15.52 22.27
C LEU A 164 -9.49 15.26 22.58
N GLU A 165 -10.36 16.26 22.43
CA GLU A 165 -11.81 16.08 22.65
C GLU A 165 -12.44 15.14 21.62
N PHE A 166 -11.90 15.10 20.40
CA PHE A 166 -12.42 14.28 19.31
C PHE A 166 -11.76 12.90 19.21
N THR A 167 -10.80 12.56 20.06
CA THR A 167 -10.17 11.24 20.05
C THR A 167 -11.22 10.15 20.35
N PRO A 168 -11.36 9.11 19.51
CA PRO A 168 -12.31 8.03 19.77
C PRO A 168 -12.09 7.41 21.15
N SER A 169 -13.18 7.09 21.85
CA SER A 169 -13.13 6.49 23.19
C SER A 169 -12.63 5.05 23.20
N GLN A 170 -12.61 4.38 22.05
CA GLN A 170 -12.20 2.99 21.94
C GLN A 170 -10.76 2.90 21.44
N ASN A 171 -9.97 2.06 22.11
CA ASN A 171 -8.62 1.73 21.68
C ASN A 171 -8.68 0.86 20.40
N PRO A 172 -8.03 1.27 19.29
CA PRO A 172 -8.01 0.50 18.04
C PRO A 172 -7.48 -0.93 18.20
N ASP A 173 -6.40 -1.14 18.96
CA ASP A 173 -5.80 -2.47 19.17
C ASP A 173 -6.77 -3.44 19.84
N SER A 174 -7.56 -2.95 20.80
CA SER A 174 -8.61 -3.76 21.44
C SER A 174 -9.74 -4.13 20.48
N GLN A 175 -10.04 -3.31 19.48
CA GLN A 175 -10.99 -3.66 18.42
C GLN A 175 -10.40 -4.72 17.49
N ILE A 176 -9.11 -4.61 17.17
CA ILE A 176 -8.40 -5.59 16.34
C ILE A 176 -8.40 -6.98 16.98
N GLU A 177 -8.08 -7.08 18.28
CA GLU A 177 -8.17 -8.37 19.00
C GLU A 177 -9.57 -8.98 18.94
N LYS A 178 -10.64 -8.16 19.05
CA LYS A 178 -12.02 -8.64 18.92
C LYS A 178 -12.36 -9.14 17.51
N VAL A 179 -11.70 -8.61 16.48
CA VAL A 179 -11.86 -9.10 15.10
C VAL A 179 -11.15 -10.43 14.95
N LEU A 180 -9.89 -10.52 15.40
CA LEU A 180 -9.08 -11.74 15.31
C LEU A 180 -9.70 -12.90 16.10
N ALA A 181 -10.26 -12.64 17.29
CA ALA A 181 -10.96 -13.65 18.09
C ALA A 181 -12.16 -14.32 17.39
N LYS A 182 -12.68 -13.75 16.31
CA LYS A 182 -13.79 -14.31 15.52
C LYS A 182 -13.31 -15.17 14.34
N VAL A 183 -12.01 -15.18 14.06
CA VAL A 183 -11.41 -15.92 12.96
C VAL A 183 -10.68 -17.12 13.55
N PRO A 184 -10.97 -18.36 13.14
CA PRO A 184 -10.22 -19.52 13.62
C PRO A 184 -8.80 -19.51 13.04
N THR A 185 -7.82 -19.92 13.85
CA THR A 185 -6.46 -20.20 13.38
C THR A 185 -6.42 -21.45 12.52
N ASP A 186 -5.49 -21.50 11.58
CA ASP A 186 -5.28 -22.62 10.66
C ASP A 186 -3.80 -23.02 10.58
N SER A 187 -3.47 -24.09 11.31
CA SER A 187 -2.14 -24.70 11.32
C SER A 187 -2.02 -25.92 10.40
N LYS A 188 -3.03 -26.22 9.59
CA LYS A 188 -3.04 -27.45 8.78
C LYS A 188 -2.04 -27.34 7.62
N PRO A 189 -1.14 -28.31 7.44
CA PRO A 189 -0.20 -28.27 6.33
C PRO A 189 -0.92 -28.42 4.99
N ARG A 190 -0.50 -27.65 3.98
CA ARG A 190 -1.00 -27.77 2.60
C ARG A 190 -0.11 -28.68 1.76
N GLN A 191 -0.72 -29.58 0.98
CA GLN A 191 -0.01 -30.45 0.04
C GLN A 191 0.03 -29.87 -1.39
N ALA A 192 -0.92 -28.98 -1.69
CA ALA A 192 -0.96 -28.19 -2.92
C ALA A 192 -0.39 -26.79 -2.66
N LEU A 193 0.15 -26.15 -3.70
CA LEU A 193 0.48 -24.73 -3.65
C LEU A 193 -0.84 -23.94 -3.73
N GLU A 194 -1.24 -23.35 -2.61
CA GLU A 194 -2.51 -22.61 -2.47
C GLU A 194 -2.24 -21.10 -2.57
N ILE A 195 -2.98 -20.40 -3.43
CA ILE A 195 -2.93 -18.95 -3.58
C ILE A 195 -4.31 -18.38 -3.31
N LYS A 196 -4.45 -17.51 -2.30
CA LYS A 196 -5.69 -16.79 -2.00
C LYS A 196 -5.49 -15.30 -2.32
N ALA A 197 -6.33 -14.77 -3.19
CA ALA A 197 -6.36 -13.33 -3.47
C ALA A 197 -7.14 -12.63 -2.35
N VAL A 198 -6.45 -11.86 -1.51
CA VAL A 198 -7.04 -11.07 -0.42
C VAL A 198 -7.46 -9.68 -0.91
N GLY A 199 -6.79 -9.18 -1.95
CA GLY A 199 -7.22 -8.01 -2.72
C GLY A 199 -6.67 -8.09 -4.13
N THR A 200 -7.43 -7.54 -5.08
CA THR A 200 -7.07 -7.54 -6.51
C THR A 200 -7.14 -6.16 -7.15
N GLY A 201 -7.53 -5.14 -6.38
CA GLY A 201 -7.61 -3.76 -6.81
C GLY A 201 -6.24 -3.08 -6.86
N ASN A 202 -6.25 -1.75 -6.87
CA ASN A 202 -5.07 -0.90 -6.97
C ASN A 202 -5.19 0.30 -6.03
N GLY A 203 -4.21 1.21 -6.05
CA GLY A 203 -4.25 2.39 -5.19
C GLY A 203 -5.43 3.35 -5.41
N PHE A 204 -6.23 3.20 -6.48
CA PHE A 204 -7.42 4.02 -6.74
C PHE A 204 -8.75 3.35 -6.40
N VAL A 205 -8.85 2.02 -6.49
CA VAL A 205 -10.13 1.29 -6.33
C VAL A 205 -9.94 -0.11 -5.73
N GLY A 206 -10.97 -0.59 -5.02
CA GLY A 206 -10.99 -1.93 -4.42
C GLY A 206 -10.01 -2.11 -3.25
N THR A 207 -9.97 -3.32 -2.68
CA THR A 207 -8.85 -3.70 -1.79
C THR A 207 -7.62 -3.91 -2.66
N VAL A 208 -6.52 -3.23 -2.32
CA VAL A 208 -5.25 -3.24 -3.08
C VAL A 208 -4.72 -4.66 -3.27
N ALA A 209 -3.93 -4.86 -4.32
CA ALA A 209 -3.32 -6.14 -4.68
C ALA A 209 -2.58 -6.77 -3.48
N SER A 210 -3.09 -7.90 -2.99
CA SER A 210 -2.59 -8.54 -1.78
C SER A 210 -2.94 -10.03 -1.79
N PHE A 211 -1.95 -10.89 -1.53
CA PHE A 211 -2.08 -12.33 -1.78
C PHE A 211 -1.49 -13.16 -0.66
N ILE A 212 -2.17 -14.25 -0.31
CA ILE A 212 -1.63 -15.27 0.60
C ILE A 212 -1.22 -16.48 -0.23
N VAL A 213 0.04 -16.89 -0.09
CA VAL A 213 0.57 -18.13 -0.66
C VAL A 213 0.82 -19.12 0.48
N ARG A 214 0.21 -20.30 0.40
CA ARG A 214 0.41 -21.38 1.37
C ARG A 214 0.99 -22.62 0.71
N PHE A 215 1.98 -23.20 1.37
CA PHE A 215 2.45 -24.54 1.08
C PHE A 215 3.05 -25.15 2.33
N TYR A 216 2.73 -26.41 2.62
CA TYR A 216 3.05 -27.06 3.88
C TYR A 216 2.68 -26.16 5.07
N LYS A 217 3.63 -25.83 5.95
CA LYS A 217 3.42 -24.93 7.11
C LYS A 217 3.66 -23.45 6.80
N GLN A 218 4.09 -23.11 5.58
CA GLN A 218 4.42 -21.75 5.22
C GLN A 218 3.18 -20.99 4.74
N VAL A 219 3.05 -19.75 5.23
CA VAL A 219 2.00 -18.80 4.87
C VAL A 219 2.68 -17.46 4.59
N ILE A 220 2.91 -17.19 3.30
CA ILE A 220 3.56 -15.97 2.84
C ILE A 220 2.47 -14.97 2.46
N TRP A 221 2.50 -13.80 3.08
CA TRP A 221 1.65 -12.67 2.71
C TRP A 221 2.40 -11.70 1.81
N ILE A 222 2.03 -11.67 0.54
CA ILE A 222 2.59 -10.77 -0.47
C ILE A 222 1.83 -9.44 -0.42
N ASP A 223 2.56 -8.35 -0.22
CA ASP A 223 2.10 -6.95 -0.22
C ASP A 223 0.92 -6.73 0.75
N PRO A 224 1.20 -6.51 2.06
CA PRO A 224 0.16 -6.41 3.06
C PRO A 224 -0.70 -5.15 2.85
N CYS A 225 -1.98 -5.37 2.55
CA CYS A 225 -2.98 -4.31 2.33
C CYS A 225 -3.39 -3.61 3.64
N GLY A 226 -3.99 -2.42 3.49
CA GLY A 226 -4.50 -1.64 4.61
C GLY A 226 -5.55 -2.39 5.43
N PHE A 227 -5.64 -2.03 6.72
CA PHE A 227 -6.55 -2.64 7.68
C PHE A 227 -6.40 -4.18 7.81
N PRO A 228 -5.19 -4.71 8.06
CA PRO A 228 -4.88 -6.15 7.97
C PRO A 228 -5.89 -7.09 8.63
N ALA A 229 -6.21 -6.90 9.91
CA ALA A 229 -7.06 -7.81 10.66
C ALA A 229 -8.45 -7.96 10.03
N HIS A 230 -9.03 -6.84 9.61
CA HIS A 230 -10.35 -6.80 9.02
C HIS A 230 -10.35 -7.39 7.61
N THR A 231 -9.34 -7.06 6.80
CA THR A 231 -9.24 -7.57 5.44
C THR A 231 -8.96 -9.07 5.43
N LEU A 232 -8.03 -9.57 6.24
CA LEU A 232 -7.77 -11.01 6.37
C LEU A 232 -8.99 -11.77 6.94
N ALA A 233 -9.67 -11.21 7.96
CA ALA A 233 -10.87 -11.82 8.54
C ALA A 233 -12.01 -11.99 7.52
N ARG A 234 -12.20 -11.03 6.60
CA ARG A 234 -13.20 -11.15 5.52
C ARG A 234 -12.98 -12.37 4.63
N HIS A 235 -11.74 -12.88 4.57
CA HIS A 235 -11.37 -14.03 3.74
C HIS A 235 -11.04 -15.27 4.56
N GLY A 236 -11.39 -15.27 5.85
CA GLY A 236 -11.18 -16.41 6.75
C GLY A 236 -9.71 -16.73 7.00
N VAL A 237 -8.83 -15.73 6.95
CA VAL A 237 -7.40 -15.87 7.27
C VAL A 237 -7.13 -15.24 8.62
N HIS A 238 -6.63 -16.02 9.57
CA HIS A 238 -6.18 -15.45 10.84
C HIS A 238 -4.82 -14.76 10.63
N TRP A 239 -4.65 -13.56 11.18
CA TRP A 239 -3.44 -12.77 10.94
C TRP A 239 -2.19 -13.46 11.50
N ASP A 240 -2.29 -14.07 12.69
CA ASP A 240 -1.16 -14.75 13.31
C ASP A 240 -0.77 -16.09 12.65
N ASP A 241 -1.52 -16.55 11.63
CA ASP A 241 -1.10 -17.71 10.83
C ASP A 241 -0.01 -17.33 9.80
N ILE A 242 0.19 -16.04 9.53
CA ILE A 242 1.16 -15.55 8.55
C ILE A 242 2.58 -15.77 9.09
N THR A 243 3.37 -16.58 8.38
CA THR A 243 4.74 -16.89 8.78
C THR A 243 5.76 -15.91 8.19
N HIS A 244 5.46 -15.34 7.01
CA HIS A 244 6.33 -14.43 6.28
C HIS A 244 5.52 -13.31 5.62
N ILE A 245 6.11 -12.13 5.54
CA ILE A 245 5.64 -11.03 4.70
C ILE A 245 6.62 -10.89 3.54
N LEU A 246 6.13 -10.80 2.32
CA LEU A 246 6.93 -10.50 1.14
C LEU A 246 6.46 -9.15 0.57
N ILE A 247 7.39 -8.20 0.40
CA ILE A 247 7.07 -6.89 -0.19
C ILE A 247 7.74 -6.78 -1.56
N THR A 248 6.94 -6.55 -2.60
CA THR A 248 7.42 -6.44 -3.99
C THR A 248 8.03 -5.08 -4.29
N HIS A 249 7.51 -4.01 -3.69
CA HIS A 249 8.00 -2.64 -3.79
C HIS A 249 7.35 -1.73 -2.73
N ASN A 250 7.76 -0.45 -2.68
CA ASN A 250 7.41 0.48 -1.61
C ASN A 250 6.30 1.49 -1.95
N HIS A 251 5.52 1.28 -3.02
CA HIS A 251 4.31 2.07 -3.19
C HIS A 251 3.33 1.82 -2.08
N GLU A 252 2.63 2.87 -1.68
CA GLU A 252 1.74 2.80 -0.54
C GLU A 252 0.74 1.67 -0.70
N ASP A 253 0.11 1.46 -1.86
CA ASP A 253 -0.85 0.37 -2.09
C ASP A 253 -0.29 -1.04 -1.93
N HIS A 254 1.03 -1.21 -1.85
CA HIS A 254 1.68 -2.49 -1.55
C HIS A 254 2.23 -2.57 -0.12
N ILE A 255 2.23 -1.46 0.63
CA ILE A 255 2.77 -1.38 1.99
C ILE A 255 1.80 -0.75 3.01
N GLN A 256 0.56 -0.46 2.63
CA GLN A 256 -0.41 0.23 3.49
C GLN A 256 -0.66 -0.50 4.83
N GLY A 257 -0.56 -1.83 4.83
CA GLY A 257 -0.71 -2.67 6.02
C GLY A 257 0.58 -2.85 6.82
N PHE A 258 1.72 -2.42 6.30
CA PHE A 258 3.02 -2.76 6.90
C PHE A 258 3.25 -2.08 8.25
N SER A 259 2.79 -0.85 8.45
CA SER A 259 2.83 -0.18 9.76
C SER A 259 2.03 -0.94 10.82
N ALA A 260 0.86 -1.44 10.46
CA ALA A 260 0.03 -2.28 11.31
C ALA A 260 0.70 -3.62 11.61
N CYS A 261 1.40 -4.23 10.64
CA CYS A 261 2.23 -5.42 10.87
C CYS A 261 3.36 -5.15 11.86
N LEU A 262 4.06 -4.01 11.76
CA LEU A 262 5.09 -3.62 12.74
C LEU A 262 4.49 -3.47 14.14
N LYS A 263 3.31 -2.83 14.25
CA LYS A 263 2.59 -2.70 15.52
C LYS A 263 2.11 -4.04 16.07
N ARG A 264 1.70 -4.98 15.21
CA ARG A 264 1.40 -6.36 15.61
C ARG A 264 2.62 -7.06 16.18
N ALA A 265 3.78 -6.94 15.51
CA ALA A 265 5.04 -7.52 15.98
C ALA A 265 5.50 -6.94 17.33
N GLU A 266 5.34 -5.63 17.52
CA GLU A 266 5.59 -4.96 18.81
C GLU A 266 4.66 -5.50 19.91
N TYR A 267 3.36 -5.60 19.60
CA TYR A 267 2.33 -6.08 20.53
C TYR A 267 2.55 -7.54 20.96
N THR A 268 2.80 -8.43 20.01
CA THR A 268 3.00 -9.88 20.26
C THR A 268 4.43 -10.23 20.65
N LYS A 269 5.36 -9.27 20.58
CA LYS A 269 6.81 -9.47 20.78
C LYS A 269 7.39 -10.54 19.85
N THR A 270 6.82 -10.68 18.66
CA THR A 270 7.25 -11.64 17.64
C THR A 270 7.70 -10.88 16.40
N PRO A 271 8.99 -10.92 16.03
CA PRO A 271 9.48 -10.24 14.84
C PRO A 271 8.84 -10.75 13.55
N LEU A 272 8.66 -9.86 12.59
CA LEU A 272 8.21 -10.19 11.24
C LEU A 272 9.36 -10.84 10.45
N ASN A 273 9.11 -11.96 9.79
CA ASN A 273 10.00 -12.45 8.75
C ASN A 273 9.71 -11.71 7.45
N LEU A 274 10.54 -10.73 7.09
CA LEU A 274 10.34 -9.89 5.91
C LEU A 274 11.23 -10.35 4.76
N ILE A 275 10.61 -10.82 3.68
CA ILE A 275 11.25 -11.20 2.42
C ILE A 275 11.14 -10.01 1.46
N THR A 276 12.27 -9.43 1.06
CA THR A 276 12.30 -8.42 -0.01
C THR A 276 13.74 -8.20 -0.48
N ALA A 277 13.94 -7.40 -1.52
CA ALA A 277 15.27 -7.01 -1.96
C ALA A 277 15.90 -6.00 -1.00
N SER A 278 17.22 -6.06 -0.83
CA SER A 278 17.96 -5.20 0.11
C SER A 278 17.75 -3.70 -0.13
N SER A 279 17.56 -3.28 -1.39
CA SER A 279 17.26 -1.89 -1.74
C SER A 279 15.87 -1.47 -1.24
N ILE A 280 14.86 -2.31 -1.42
CA ILE A 280 13.49 -2.08 -0.92
C ILE A 280 13.49 -2.07 0.60
N TYR A 281 14.17 -3.04 1.24
CA TYR A 281 14.34 -3.08 2.69
C TYR A 281 14.96 -1.79 3.24
N GLY A 282 16.01 -1.27 2.58
CA GLY A 282 16.63 0.00 2.95
C GLY A 282 15.65 1.16 2.96
N GLN A 283 14.75 1.23 1.97
CA GLN A 283 13.72 2.27 1.90
C GLN A 283 12.62 2.08 2.95
N LEU A 284 12.12 0.85 3.13
CA LEU A 284 11.14 0.56 4.18
C LEU A 284 11.71 0.92 5.56
N LYS A 285 12.94 0.52 5.85
CA LYS A 285 13.61 0.88 7.09
C LYS A 285 13.69 2.39 7.25
N LYS A 286 14.10 3.12 6.22
CA LYS A 286 14.19 4.59 6.28
C LYS A 286 12.83 5.26 6.49
N GLN A 287 11.81 4.78 5.79
CA GLN A 287 10.45 5.27 5.86
C GLN A 287 9.83 5.04 7.24
N PHE A 288 9.96 3.83 7.80
CA PHE A 288 9.25 3.43 9.02
C PHE A 288 10.08 3.52 10.32
N THR A 289 11.40 3.76 10.28
CA THR A 289 12.18 4.00 11.52
C THR A 289 11.69 5.21 12.33
N PRO A 290 11.31 6.35 11.72
CA PRO A 290 10.75 7.48 12.48
C PRO A 290 9.47 7.12 13.23
N PHE A 291 8.63 6.25 12.65
CA PHE A 291 7.42 5.71 13.28
C PHE A 291 7.73 4.65 14.34
N CYS A 292 8.69 3.78 14.03
CA CYS A 292 9.07 2.65 14.84
C CYS A 292 10.60 2.62 15.01
N PRO A 293 11.14 3.35 16.01
CA PRO A 293 12.59 3.40 16.24
C PRO A 293 13.22 2.02 16.47
N GLY A 294 12.43 1.05 16.94
CA GLY A 294 12.80 -0.35 17.13
C GLY A 294 12.77 -1.23 15.87
N PHE A 295 12.67 -0.66 14.67
CA PHE A 295 12.46 -1.40 13.40
C PHE A 295 13.32 -2.67 13.25
N ASN A 296 14.63 -2.59 13.52
CA ASN A 296 15.54 -3.74 13.35
C ASN A 296 15.26 -4.88 14.36
N ALA A 297 14.66 -4.59 15.51
CA ALA A 297 14.28 -5.60 16.49
C ALA A 297 12.93 -6.26 16.13
N LEU A 298 12.09 -5.58 15.35
CA LEU A 298 10.78 -6.07 14.92
C LEU A 298 10.82 -6.81 13.58
N VAL A 299 11.95 -6.78 12.86
CA VAL A 299 12.06 -7.36 11.52
C VAL A 299 13.26 -8.29 11.43
N ASN A 300 13.00 -9.56 11.18
CA ASN A 300 13.97 -10.51 10.68
C ASN A 300 14.01 -10.40 9.15
N PHE A 301 15.06 -9.77 8.62
CA PHE A 301 15.21 -9.55 7.19
C PHE A 301 15.75 -10.79 6.47
N ILE A 302 14.99 -11.28 5.49
CA ILE A 302 15.34 -12.40 4.61
C ILE A 302 15.60 -11.82 3.20
N PRO A 303 16.86 -11.70 2.77
CA PRO A 303 17.18 -11.04 1.51
C PRO A 303 16.72 -11.87 0.31
N LEU A 304 15.95 -11.23 -0.57
CA LEU A 304 15.60 -11.75 -1.88
C LEU A 304 16.45 -11.05 -2.94
N SER A 305 17.36 -11.77 -3.56
CA SER A 305 18.25 -11.23 -4.60
C SER A 305 17.73 -11.62 -5.99
N PRO A 306 17.29 -10.66 -6.84
CA PRO A 306 16.83 -10.95 -8.19
C PRO A 306 17.86 -11.73 -9.02
N GLY A 307 17.40 -12.78 -9.69
CA GLY A 307 18.23 -13.75 -10.41
C GLY A 307 18.79 -14.88 -9.54
N THR A 308 18.71 -14.78 -8.21
CA THR A 308 19.12 -15.84 -7.27
C THR A 308 17.91 -16.52 -6.67
N LEU A 309 17.98 -17.85 -6.55
CA LEU A 309 16.95 -18.66 -5.91
C LEU A 309 17.02 -18.49 -4.38
N LEU A 310 15.90 -18.18 -3.75
CA LEU A 310 15.71 -18.27 -2.31
C LEU A 310 14.98 -19.58 -1.99
N GLU A 311 15.60 -20.43 -1.18
CA GLU A 311 14.96 -21.64 -0.65
C GLU A 311 14.41 -21.35 0.75
N LEU A 312 13.09 -21.49 0.90
CA LEU A 312 12.36 -21.30 2.15
C LEU A 312 11.67 -22.62 2.51
N ASP A 313 12.41 -23.49 3.19
CA ASP A 313 12.04 -24.88 3.47
C ASP A 313 11.63 -25.65 2.19
N SER A 314 10.33 -25.73 1.94
CA SER A 314 9.72 -26.49 0.85
C SER A 314 9.15 -25.60 -0.27
N ILE A 315 9.38 -24.28 -0.15
CA ILE A 315 9.06 -23.28 -1.16
C ILE A 315 10.36 -22.76 -1.76
N GLN A 316 10.40 -22.64 -3.08
CA GLN A 316 11.45 -21.99 -3.82
C GLN A 316 10.92 -20.66 -4.40
N ILE A 317 11.64 -19.57 -4.16
CA ILE A 317 11.27 -18.23 -4.66
C ILE A 317 12.40 -17.74 -5.56
N ASN A 318 12.09 -17.60 -6.85
CA ASN A 318 12.96 -16.92 -7.80
C ASN A 318 12.37 -15.54 -8.09
N SER A 319 13.21 -14.52 -8.22
CA SER A 319 12.73 -13.16 -8.48
C SER A 319 13.49 -12.49 -9.63
N ARG A 320 12.86 -11.48 -10.22
CA ARG A 320 13.47 -10.58 -11.20
C ARG A 320 13.13 -9.13 -10.84
N TRP A 321 13.92 -8.21 -11.39
CA TRP A 321 13.53 -6.81 -11.38
C TRP A 321 12.61 -6.50 -12.56
N ASN A 322 11.46 -5.88 -12.29
CA ASN A 322 10.53 -5.40 -13.31
C ASN A 322 10.68 -3.91 -13.61
N HIS A 323 10.38 -3.56 -14.85
CA HIS A 323 10.21 -2.16 -15.23
C HIS A 323 8.84 -1.66 -14.77
N HIS A 324 8.78 -0.98 -13.64
CA HIS A 324 7.63 -0.19 -13.24
C HIS A 324 7.96 1.29 -13.42
N PHE A 325 6.98 2.19 -13.38
CA PHE A 325 7.16 3.61 -13.76
C PHE A 325 8.47 4.21 -13.30
N LEU A 326 8.97 5.16 -14.08
CA LEU A 326 10.28 5.68 -13.84
C LEU A 326 10.30 6.70 -12.68
N PRO A 327 11.15 6.53 -11.65
CA PRO A 327 12.31 5.65 -11.60
C PRO A 327 12.17 4.53 -10.56
N TYR A 328 11.14 3.69 -10.61
CA TYR A 328 10.86 2.66 -9.62
C TYR A 328 11.12 1.26 -10.18
N GLY A 329 11.74 0.40 -9.38
CA GLY A 329 11.70 -1.03 -9.63
C GLY A 329 10.50 -1.67 -8.96
N THR A 330 10.23 -2.92 -9.32
CA THR A 330 9.46 -3.83 -8.46
C THR A 330 10.00 -5.25 -8.66
N LEU A 331 9.54 -6.17 -7.83
CA LEU A 331 9.88 -7.58 -7.93
C LEU A 331 8.79 -8.35 -8.68
N GLY A 332 9.22 -9.06 -9.73
CA GLY A 332 8.46 -10.18 -10.29
C GLY A 332 8.91 -11.47 -9.62
N LEU A 333 7.99 -12.39 -9.35
CA LEU A 333 8.24 -13.60 -8.58
C LEU A 333 7.83 -14.86 -9.35
N ARG A 334 8.59 -15.94 -9.15
CA ARG A 334 8.17 -17.31 -9.38
C ARG A 334 8.26 -18.05 -8.05
N ILE A 335 7.14 -18.59 -7.60
CA ILE A 335 7.03 -19.31 -6.35
C ILE A 335 6.70 -20.75 -6.69
N SER A 336 7.63 -21.66 -6.41
CA SER A 336 7.54 -23.06 -6.75
C SER A 336 7.47 -23.94 -5.50
N ALA A 337 6.56 -24.91 -5.51
CA ALA A 337 6.44 -25.93 -4.47
C ALA A 337 5.81 -27.19 -5.04
N ASN A 338 6.30 -28.37 -4.64
CA ASN A 338 5.82 -29.68 -5.11
C ASN A 338 5.72 -29.79 -6.65
N GLY A 339 6.71 -29.27 -7.37
CA GLY A 339 6.74 -29.29 -8.84
C GLY A 339 5.75 -28.35 -9.53
N LYS A 340 4.97 -27.56 -8.78
CA LYS A 340 4.05 -26.54 -9.29
C LYS A 340 4.62 -25.14 -9.09
N THR A 341 4.35 -24.23 -10.00
CA THR A 341 4.91 -22.87 -10.01
C THR A 341 3.85 -21.81 -10.29
N LEU A 342 3.73 -20.86 -9.35
CA LEU A 342 3.03 -19.59 -9.53
C LEU A 342 4.00 -18.55 -10.09
N GLY A 343 3.64 -17.91 -11.20
CA GLY A 343 4.20 -16.62 -11.62
C GLY A 343 3.40 -15.47 -10.99
N PHE A 344 4.07 -14.50 -10.41
CA PHE A 344 3.47 -13.26 -9.92
C PHE A 344 4.20 -12.09 -10.55
N SER A 345 3.52 -11.27 -11.33
CA SER A 345 4.22 -10.23 -12.07
C SER A 345 4.78 -9.16 -11.16
N GLY A 346 4.13 -8.80 -10.05
CA GLY A 346 4.34 -7.49 -9.42
C GLY A 346 3.90 -6.37 -10.37
N ASP A 347 3.97 -5.11 -9.95
CA ASP A 347 3.65 -4.00 -10.83
C ASP A 347 4.75 -3.85 -11.89
N THR A 348 4.41 -3.85 -13.17
CA THR A 348 5.35 -3.88 -14.28
C THR A 348 4.70 -3.36 -15.56
N LYS A 349 5.54 -2.81 -16.43
CA LYS A 349 5.28 -2.47 -17.81
C LYS A 349 5.98 -3.51 -18.68
N LEU A 350 5.25 -4.56 -19.06
CA LEU A 350 5.66 -5.46 -20.11
C LEU A 350 5.42 -4.78 -21.46
N ASP A 351 6.50 -4.41 -22.14
CA ASP A 351 6.47 -3.73 -23.44
C ASP A 351 7.64 -4.21 -24.29
N ALA A 352 7.34 -4.80 -25.45
CA ALA A 352 8.35 -5.34 -26.35
C ALA A 352 9.36 -4.29 -26.86
N THR A 353 8.91 -3.03 -27.03
CA THR A 353 9.78 -1.93 -27.48
C THR A 353 10.76 -1.56 -26.37
N ILE A 354 10.26 -1.38 -25.14
CA ILE A 354 11.12 -1.09 -23.98
C ILE A 354 12.09 -2.25 -23.74
N ASN A 355 11.60 -3.48 -23.77
CA ASN A 355 12.43 -4.67 -23.61
C ASN A 355 13.49 -4.80 -24.70
N GLY A 356 13.18 -4.45 -25.96
CA GLY A 356 14.14 -4.41 -27.06
C GLY A 356 15.27 -3.39 -26.87
N VAL A 357 14.97 -2.26 -26.19
CA VAL A 357 15.99 -1.27 -25.80
C VAL A 357 16.81 -1.74 -24.62
N LEU A 358 16.16 -2.30 -23.59
CA LEU A 358 16.82 -2.74 -22.36
C LEU A 358 17.66 -4.01 -22.56
N LYS A 359 17.30 -4.88 -23.51
CA LYS A 359 17.98 -6.15 -23.83
C LYS A 359 18.21 -7.05 -22.61
N ARG A 360 17.18 -7.16 -21.76
CA ARG A 360 17.19 -7.97 -20.54
C ARG A 360 16.29 -9.17 -20.72
N GLU A 361 16.88 -10.36 -20.75
CA GLU A 361 16.17 -11.62 -20.99
C GLU A 361 15.13 -11.91 -19.92
N GLU A 362 15.41 -11.52 -18.67
CA GLU A 362 14.49 -11.71 -17.57
C GLU A 362 13.22 -10.88 -17.71
N LEU A 363 13.18 -9.82 -18.54
CA LEU A 363 11.96 -9.03 -18.79
C LEU A 363 11.08 -9.63 -19.89
N LEU A 364 11.56 -10.65 -20.60
CA LEU A 364 10.83 -11.28 -21.68
C LEU A 364 9.71 -12.20 -21.14
N PRO A 365 8.66 -12.46 -21.94
CA PRO A 365 7.60 -13.42 -21.63
C PRO A 365 8.11 -14.80 -21.17
N GLN A 366 9.21 -15.27 -21.76
CA GLN A 366 9.81 -16.59 -21.52
C GLN A 366 10.25 -16.79 -20.07
N TRP A 367 10.45 -15.73 -19.29
CA TRP A 367 10.72 -15.86 -17.86
C TRP A 367 9.59 -16.63 -17.13
N PHE A 368 8.35 -16.52 -17.62
CA PHE A 368 7.18 -17.23 -17.10
C PHE A 368 6.93 -18.60 -17.76
N ALA A 369 7.78 -19.08 -18.67
CA ALA A 369 7.52 -20.28 -19.47
C ALA A 369 7.31 -21.57 -18.65
N HIS A 370 7.80 -21.61 -17.41
CA HIS A 370 7.68 -22.77 -16.50
C HIS A 370 6.66 -22.55 -15.38
N CYS A 371 5.79 -21.54 -15.49
CA CYS A 371 4.72 -21.32 -14.54
C CYS A 371 3.45 -22.07 -14.97
N ASP A 372 2.78 -22.75 -14.03
CA ASP A 372 1.47 -23.38 -14.27
C ASP A 372 0.35 -22.32 -14.28
N LEU A 373 0.47 -21.32 -13.41
CA LEU A 373 -0.47 -20.22 -13.24
C LEU A 373 0.30 -18.92 -13.07
N ILE A 374 -0.18 -17.85 -13.70
CA ILE A 374 0.45 -16.54 -13.64
C ILE A 374 -0.62 -15.53 -13.24
N PHE A 375 -0.32 -14.77 -12.19
CA PHE A 375 -1.04 -13.55 -11.84
C PHE A 375 -0.26 -12.38 -12.40
N HIS A 376 -0.86 -11.68 -13.37
CA HIS A 376 -0.22 -10.53 -14.03
C HIS A 376 -1.01 -9.25 -13.78
N GLU A 377 -0.33 -8.17 -13.41
CA GLU A 377 -0.96 -6.85 -13.30
C GLU A 377 -1.48 -6.38 -14.68
N VAL A 378 -2.51 -5.54 -14.70
CA VAL A 378 -3.08 -5.05 -15.95
C VAL A 378 -3.64 -3.64 -15.86
N ASP A 379 -3.41 -2.87 -16.91
CA ASP A 379 -4.14 -1.67 -17.25
C ASP A 379 -5.01 -1.94 -18.49
N PHE A 380 -6.32 -1.79 -18.35
CA PHE A 380 -7.26 -2.00 -19.47
C PHE A 380 -7.46 -0.76 -20.34
N ASP A 381 -7.15 0.42 -19.82
CA ASP A 381 -7.59 1.69 -20.39
C ASP A 381 -6.46 2.42 -21.10
N ASN A 382 -5.26 2.42 -20.52
CA ASN A 382 -4.17 3.29 -20.96
C ASN A 382 -2.94 2.51 -21.45
N PRO A 383 -2.72 2.37 -22.77
CA PRO A 383 -1.53 1.71 -23.30
C PRO A 383 -0.22 2.46 -23.04
N ALA A 384 -0.29 3.77 -22.78
CA ALA A 384 0.86 4.61 -22.43
C ALA A 384 1.08 4.71 -20.91
N SER A 385 0.30 3.95 -20.13
CA SER A 385 0.46 3.81 -18.68
C SER A 385 1.82 3.22 -18.33
N VAL A 386 2.14 3.29 -17.05
CA VAL A 386 3.31 2.67 -16.43
C VAL A 386 3.09 1.21 -16.04
N HIS A 387 1.86 0.74 -16.26
CA HIS A 387 1.37 -0.61 -16.07
C HIS A 387 1.27 -1.35 -17.41
N THR A 388 1.14 -2.67 -17.36
CA THR A 388 1.06 -3.51 -18.55
C THR A 388 -0.32 -3.40 -19.17
N HIS A 389 -0.38 -2.94 -20.41
CA HIS A 389 -1.65 -2.89 -21.12
C HIS A 389 -2.15 -4.30 -21.45
N TRP A 390 -3.46 -4.54 -21.36
CA TRP A 390 -4.05 -5.88 -21.55
C TRP A 390 -3.64 -6.57 -22.87
N LYS A 391 -3.46 -5.83 -23.96
CA LYS A 391 -2.97 -6.41 -25.23
C LYS A 391 -1.57 -7.02 -25.13
N GLN A 392 -0.70 -6.48 -24.27
CA GLN A 392 0.62 -7.05 -24.03
C GLN A 392 0.51 -8.32 -23.18
N VAL A 393 -0.45 -8.39 -22.26
CA VAL A 393 -0.75 -9.62 -21.50
C VAL A 393 -1.36 -10.69 -22.41
N GLU A 394 -2.16 -10.31 -23.40
CA GLU A 394 -2.68 -11.23 -24.42
C GLU A 394 -1.53 -11.85 -25.23
N LEU A 395 -0.54 -11.06 -25.65
CA LEU A 395 0.68 -11.56 -26.31
C LEU A 395 1.49 -12.48 -25.38
N LEU A 396 1.67 -12.09 -24.11
CA LEU A 396 2.30 -12.95 -23.10
C LEU A 396 1.63 -14.32 -23.03
N GLN A 397 0.30 -14.38 -22.96
CA GLN A 397 -0.45 -15.64 -22.91
C GLN A 397 -0.24 -16.50 -24.17
N GLN A 398 0.02 -15.91 -25.33
CA GLN A 398 0.31 -16.66 -26.56
C GLN A 398 1.72 -17.26 -26.57
N GLU A 399 2.65 -16.67 -25.81
CA GLU A 399 4.06 -17.08 -25.78
C GLU A 399 4.38 -18.15 -24.72
N ILE A 400 3.45 -18.46 -23.82
CA ILE A 400 3.66 -19.38 -22.69
C ILE A 400 2.49 -20.35 -22.55
N SER A 401 2.76 -21.53 -21.99
CA SER A 401 1.75 -22.57 -21.76
C SER A 401 0.92 -22.36 -20.48
N GLY A 402 1.48 -21.63 -19.50
CA GLY A 402 0.82 -21.34 -18.23
C GLY A 402 -0.46 -20.53 -18.39
N LYS A 403 -1.43 -20.74 -17.50
CA LYS A 403 -2.65 -19.95 -17.48
C LYS A 403 -2.37 -18.56 -16.92
N VAL A 404 -2.72 -17.51 -17.65
CA VAL A 404 -2.62 -16.12 -17.18
C VAL A 404 -3.98 -15.67 -16.64
N LEU A 405 -3.99 -15.15 -15.41
CA LEU A 405 -5.08 -14.39 -14.82
C LEU A 405 -4.57 -12.99 -14.48
N VAL A 406 -5.42 -11.97 -14.62
CA VAL A 406 -5.00 -10.58 -14.40
C VAL A 406 -5.52 -9.97 -13.11
N TYR A 407 -4.73 -9.10 -12.48
CA TYR A 407 -5.05 -8.38 -11.23
C TYR A 407 -4.60 -6.91 -11.30
N HIS A 408 -4.67 -6.18 -10.19
CA HIS A 408 -4.35 -4.74 -10.07
C HIS A 408 -5.37 -3.83 -10.73
N THR A 409 -6.64 -4.27 -10.69
CA THR A 409 -7.72 -3.67 -11.47
C THR A 409 -9.06 -3.92 -10.75
N PRO A 410 -10.05 -3.01 -10.87
CA PRO A 410 -11.39 -3.32 -10.36
C PRO A 410 -11.97 -4.56 -11.05
N PHE A 411 -12.96 -5.18 -10.42
CA PHE A 411 -13.72 -6.24 -11.09
C PHE A 411 -14.44 -5.69 -12.32
N LEU A 412 -14.21 -6.31 -13.47
CA LEU A 412 -14.85 -5.99 -14.74
C LEU A 412 -15.59 -7.21 -15.26
N ALA A 413 -16.92 -7.15 -15.33
CA ALA A 413 -17.77 -8.28 -15.70
C ALA A 413 -17.45 -8.83 -17.11
N ASN A 414 -17.04 -7.96 -18.03
CA ASN A 414 -16.70 -8.30 -19.41
C ASN A 414 -15.22 -7.98 -19.72
N ALA A 415 -14.32 -8.27 -18.78
CA ALA A 415 -12.89 -8.11 -19.01
C ALA A 415 -12.43 -8.93 -20.23
N PRO A 416 -11.56 -8.40 -21.12
CA PRO A 416 -11.04 -9.15 -22.26
C PRO A 416 -10.08 -10.28 -21.84
N LEU A 417 -9.62 -10.27 -20.58
CA LEU A 417 -8.76 -11.30 -20.00
C LEU A 417 -9.39 -11.81 -18.69
N PRO A 418 -9.19 -13.08 -18.33
CA PRO A 418 -9.76 -13.64 -17.12
C PRO A 418 -9.13 -13.00 -15.87
N LEU A 419 -9.98 -12.50 -14.96
CA LEU A 419 -9.54 -11.82 -13.74
C LEU A 419 -9.21 -12.80 -12.61
N VAL A 420 -8.24 -12.43 -11.78
CA VAL A 420 -8.14 -12.96 -10.42
C VAL A 420 -9.33 -12.43 -9.61
N GLN A 421 -9.96 -13.31 -8.82
CA GLN A 421 -11.16 -12.98 -8.04
C GLN A 421 -10.78 -12.81 -6.57
N GLU A 422 -11.07 -11.64 -5.99
CA GLU A 422 -10.91 -11.39 -4.56
C GLU A 422 -11.68 -12.45 -3.73
N GLY A 423 -11.04 -12.95 -2.68
CA GLY A 423 -11.53 -14.02 -1.81
C GLY A 423 -11.37 -15.45 -2.35
N LYS A 424 -11.12 -15.61 -3.66
CA LYS A 424 -10.95 -16.94 -4.26
C LYS A 424 -9.60 -17.55 -3.90
N THR A 425 -9.63 -18.86 -3.66
CA THR A 425 -8.45 -19.71 -3.51
C THR A 425 -8.20 -20.47 -4.82
N TYR A 426 -6.95 -20.49 -5.26
CA TYR A 426 -6.44 -21.21 -6.42
C TYR A 426 -5.45 -22.26 -5.92
N CYS A 427 -5.66 -23.52 -6.26
CA CYS A 427 -4.78 -24.62 -5.87
C CYS A 427 -4.06 -25.14 -7.10
N LEU A 428 -2.74 -25.30 -7.00
CA LEU A 428 -1.92 -25.99 -7.99
C LEU A 428 -1.51 -27.35 -7.41
N GLU A 429 -1.97 -28.41 -8.06
CA GLU A 429 -1.76 -29.82 -7.72
C GLU A 429 -0.97 -30.55 -8.81
#